data_AF-A0A933X4T0-F1
#
_entry.id   AF-A0A933X4T0-F1
#
_cell.length_a   1.000
_cell.length_b   1.000
_cell.length_c   1.000
_cell.angle_alpha   90.00
_cell.angle_beta   90.00
_cell.angle_gamma   90.00
#
_symmetry.space_group_name_H-M   'P 1'
#
loop_
_entity.id
_entity.type
_entity.pdbx_description
1 polymer ?
#
loop_
_entity_poly.entity_id
_entity_poly.type
_entity_poly.pdbx_seq_one_letter_code
_entity_poly.pdbx_strand_id
1 'polypeptide(L)'
;MSIRALFSFLLCVGVPGAIAIAAEPASALLTNAGFEHARVLEAWRSWIYHEGAEPVLRADPSQAQEGRQSLLIEANSPADVARGQEVSLPAGSIWRAKCWVKTENLSARDHTDTGGALHLQTTGGATLARSPSSFGTTAWRKVETVFRVPAEGRVKVVLFFIGYGKGTGRAWFDDVRLEPASAGGPETIRIMPERLTQRPIDAKQGGQFIEPLCNLIPSLLAQQVANTSFEVDPPWNVAFKRDVDRPLRPWYPDGAVHLARFSYDTNQPFNGRRSLRIEFNTPRAHAGISQDGFYLKKGTAYKLRLHARSVGGVAVRATLHGGGGLAAAPATLGKAGSQWRPMEAVLRATRTLENATLTLDFEGPGTLWLDRVSLIGEDAVLGLWRPDAVQALREMQSGVIRFGGSALETYEWDQCLGPADTRAPFVQGYWGGIEENFVGVEEFVQLCQAVGAEPLVCLRWTGKKPADAAAEVEYFNGGPNTVGGQRRAQNGHRAPYAVKFWQIGNEVGGPAYDESVRAFAEAMRRTDPSIKVLS
;
A
#
# COMPACT_ATOMS: atom_id res chain seq x y z
N MET A 1 -28.57 23.37 31.14
CA MET A 1 -28.30 22.58 32.36
C MET A 1 -27.58 21.30 31.93
N SER A 2 -26.38 21.11 32.47
CA SER A 2 -25.43 20.03 32.19
C SER A 2 -25.92 18.70 32.78
N ILE A 3 -25.46 17.55 32.26
CA ILE A 3 -24.74 16.52 33.04
C ILE A 3 -24.13 15.49 32.06
N ARG A 4 -22.80 15.35 32.19
CA ARG A 4 -21.93 14.33 31.60
C ARG A 4 -21.90 13.08 32.49
N ALA A 5 -21.44 11.99 31.86
CA ALA A 5 -20.68 10.87 32.42
C ALA A 5 -21.46 9.72 33.09
N LEU A 6 -21.27 8.52 32.55
CA LEU A 6 -21.02 7.31 33.34
C LEU A 6 -20.09 6.39 32.51
N PHE A 7 -18.78 6.47 32.78
CA PHE A 7 -17.81 5.45 32.42
C PHE A 7 -17.76 4.45 33.59
N SER A 8 -18.00 3.17 33.32
CA SER A 8 -17.92 2.11 34.33
C SER A 8 -16.47 1.86 34.76
N PHE A 9 -16.25 2.03 36.06
CA PHE A 9 -15.17 1.43 36.83
C PHE A 9 -15.34 -0.09 36.86
N LEU A 10 -14.33 -0.86 36.43
CA LEU A 10 -14.20 -2.25 36.82
C LEU A 10 -13.09 -2.35 37.88
N LEU A 11 -13.49 -2.72 39.10
CA LEU A 11 -12.61 -2.95 40.24
C LEU A 11 -11.63 -4.10 39.95
N CYS A 12 -10.34 -3.85 40.15
CA CYS A 12 -9.35 -4.89 40.45
C CYS A 12 -9.65 -5.47 41.84
N VAL A 13 -10.12 -6.72 41.89
CA VAL A 13 -10.05 -7.54 43.09
C VAL A 13 -8.69 -8.24 43.08
N GLY A 14 -7.86 -7.92 44.08
CA GLY A 14 -6.56 -8.56 44.26
C GLY A 14 -6.71 -10.02 44.69
N VAL A 15 -5.93 -10.90 44.05
CA VAL A 15 -5.66 -12.25 44.54
C VAL A 15 -4.18 -12.30 44.95
N PRO A 16 -3.84 -12.52 46.22
CA PRO A 16 -2.46 -12.77 46.63
C PRO A 16 -2.14 -14.25 46.40
N GLY A 17 -1.11 -14.52 45.61
CA GLY A 17 -0.67 -15.90 45.36
C GLY A 17 0.31 -15.97 44.21
N ALA A 18 1.50 -15.37 44.37
CA ALA A 18 2.61 -15.68 43.49
C ALA A 18 3.02 -17.14 43.74
N ILE A 19 2.55 -18.05 42.89
CA ILE A 19 3.16 -19.36 42.76
C ILE A 19 4.52 -19.10 42.11
N ALA A 20 5.58 -19.16 42.91
CA ALA A 20 6.93 -19.23 42.41
C ALA A 20 7.07 -20.55 41.65
N ILE A 21 6.96 -20.49 40.32
CA ILE A 21 7.43 -21.58 39.47
C ILE A 21 8.95 -21.51 39.56
N ALA A 22 9.52 -22.42 40.33
CA ALA A 22 10.96 -22.65 40.33
C ALA A 22 11.35 -22.95 38.87
N ALA A 23 12.15 -22.07 38.27
CA ALA A 23 12.75 -22.31 36.97
C ALA A 23 13.58 -23.59 37.07
N GLU A 24 13.27 -24.58 36.22
CA GLU A 24 14.15 -25.72 36.00
C GLU A 24 15.56 -25.23 35.67
N PRO A 25 16.62 -25.94 36.12
CA PRO A 25 17.98 -25.55 35.81
C PRO A 25 18.16 -25.49 34.29
N ALA A 26 18.63 -24.33 33.82
CA ALA A 26 18.86 -24.08 32.41
C ALA A 26 19.66 -25.23 31.77
N SER A 27 18.99 -26.00 30.91
CA SER A 27 19.68 -26.68 29.82
C SER A 27 20.58 -25.65 29.14
N ALA A 28 21.87 -25.94 28.96
CA ALA A 28 22.80 -25.01 28.34
C ALA A 28 22.20 -24.48 27.02
N LEU A 29 21.82 -23.19 27.00
CA LEU A 29 21.08 -22.56 25.89
C LEU A 29 21.81 -22.66 24.56
N LEU A 30 23.14 -22.81 24.62
CA LEU A 30 24.00 -23.07 23.49
C LEU A 30 24.65 -24.44 23.62
N THR A 31 24.59 -25.22 22.54
CA THR A 31 25.29 -26.50 22.43
C THR A 31 26.77 -26.26 22.13
N ASN A 32 27.65 -26.84 22.95
CA ASN A 32 29.11 -26.77 22.81
C ASN A 32 29.66 -25.34 22.69
N ALA A 33 29.25 -24.46 23.60
CA ALA A 33 29.54 -23.03 23.53
C ALA A 33 30.99 -22.66 23.88
N GLY A 34 31.69 -23.52 24.64
CA GLY A 34 33.13 -23.42 24.90
C GLY A 34 33.99 -24.31 24.00
N PHE A 35 33.43 -24.90 22.94
CA PHE A 35 34.15 -25.69 21.94
C PHE A 35 34.95 -26.91 22.47
N GLU A 36 34.62 -27.40 23.66
CA GLU A 36 35.32 -28.51 24.32
C GLU A 36 35.02 -29.90 23.73
N HIS A 37 33.94 -30.06 22.98
CA HIS A 37 33.56 -31.34 22.40
C HIS A 37 34.31 -31.64 21.09
N ALA A 38 34.82 -32.85 20.89
CA ALA A 38 35.60 -33.26 19.71
C ALA A 38 34.91 -32.99 18.35
N ARG A 39 33.57 -32.89 18.35
CA ARG A 39 32.75 -32.52 17.19
C ARG A 39 32.38 -31.03 17.19
N VAL A 40 33.36 -30.14 17.37
CA VAL A 40 33.20 -28.67 17.36
C VAL A 40 32.42 -28.16 16.15
N LEU A 41 32.54 -28.84 15.02
CA LEU A 41 31.94 -28.40 13.77
C LEU A 41 30.45 -28.77 13.63
N GLU A 42 29.93 -29.76 14.36
CA GLU A 42 28.53 -30.22 14.18
C GLU A 42 27.51 -29.35 14.94
N ALA A 43 27.91 -28.75 16.07
CA ALA A 43 27.00 -27.98 16.94
C ALA A 43 26.70 -26.55 16.44
N TRP A 44 27.47 -26.06 15.47
CA TRP A 44 27.35 -24.69 14.96
C TRP A 44 27.22 -24.74 13.44
N ARG A 45 26.28 -23.98 12.87
CA ARG A 45 26.16 -23.89 11.42
C ARG A 45 27.20 -22.93 10.88
N SER A 46 27.81 -23.25 9.74
CA SER A 46 28.77 -22.38 9.05
C SER A 46 28.14 -21.74 7.81
N TRP A 47 28.51 -20.48 7.56
CA TRP A 47 28.33 -19.78 6.30
C TRP A 47 29.70 -19.34 5.83
N ILE A 48 30.09 -19.76 4.63
CA ILE A 48 31.44 -19.58 4.09
C ILE A 48 31.32 -19.06 2.67
N TYR A 49 31.90 -17.88 2.39
CA TYR A 49 32.07 -17.33 1.05
C TYR A 49 33.54 -16.97 0.86
N HIS A 50 34.26 -17.66 -0.02
CA HIS A 50 35.71 -17.51 -0.12
C HIS A 50 36.20 -17.37 -1.57
N GLU A 51 37.41 -16.84 -1.72
CA GLU A 51 38.21 -16.85 -2.94
C GLU A 51 39.40 -17.78 -2.72
N GLY A 52 39.66 -18.70 -3.65
CA GLY A 52 40.81 -19.60 -3.52
C GLY A 52 40.60 -20.71 -2.49
N ALA A 53 41.61 -20.98 -1.67
CA ALA A 53 41.61 -22.11 -0.74
C ALA A 53 40.49 -22.00 0.31
N GLU A 54 39.94 -23.15 0.71
CA GLU A 54 38.91 -23.21 1.75
C GLU A 54 39.50 -22.80 3.11
N PRO A 55 38.79 -21.96 3.89
CA PRO A 55 39.24 -21.58 5.22
C PRO A 55 39.23 -22.79 6.16
N VAL A 56 40.19 -22.85 7.08
CA VAL A 56 40.32 -23.90 8.06
C VAL A 56 39.45 -23.57 9.27
N LEU A 57 38.49 -24.44 9.56
CA LEU A 57 37.66 -24.39 10.77
C LEU A 57 37.97 -25.62 11.60
N ARG A 58 38.48 -25.45 12.82
CA ARG A 58 38.76 -26.59 13.72
C ARG A 58 38.79 -26.17 15.18
N ALA A 59 38.75 -27.15 16.07
CA ALA A 59 39.15 -26.93 17.45
C ALA A 59 40.68 -26.80 17.54
N ASP A 60 41.17 -25.90 18.38
CA ASP A 60 42.59 -25.65 18.58
C ASP A 60 42.96 -25.76 20.07
N PRO A 61 43.65 -26.84 20.49
CA PRO A 61 44.05 -27.01 21.89
C PRO A 61 45.27 -26.16 22.27
N SER A 62 45.97 -25.57 21.29
CA SER A 62 47.13 -24.70 21.57
C SER A 62 46.74 -23.30 22.02
N GLN A 63 45.49 -22.90 21.78
CA GLN A 63 44.93 -21.60 22.13
C GLN A 63 43.56 -21.82 22.76
N ALA A 64 43.45 -21.60 24.06
CA ALA A 64 42.19 -21.65 24.80
C ALA A 64 42.21 -20.51 25.83
N GLN A 65 41.05 -19.91 26.08
CA GLN A 65 40.90 -18.94 27.15
C GLN A 65 40.19 -19.56 28.36
N GLU A 66 39.23 -20.44 28.10
CA GLU A 66 38.57 -21.29 29.08
C GLU A 66 38.68 -22.75 28.60
N GLY A 67 38.73 -23.72 29.51
CA GLY A 67 38.81 -25.13 29.12
C GLY A 67 40.14 -25.54 28.48
N ARG A 68 40.08 -26.43 27.49
CA ARG A 68 41.23 -27.10 26.86
C ARG A 68 41.41 -26.76 25.39
N GLN A 69 40.41 -26.17 24.72
CA GLN A 69 40.49 -25.80 23.30
C GLN A 69 39.50 -24.70 22.94
N SER A 70 39.76 -23.99 21.84
CA SER A 70 38.84 -22.99 21.30
C SER A 70 38.52 -23.25 19.83
N LEU A 71 37.52 -22.55 19.27
CA LEU A 71 37.24 -22.58 17.84
C LEU A 71 38.24 -21.69 17.10
N LEU A 72 39.06 -22.27 16.22
CA LEU A 72 39.87 -21.54 15.24
C LEU A 72 39.13 -21.41 13.91
N ILE A 73 39.17 -20.21 13.34
CA ILE A 73 38.86 -19.92 11.93
C ILE A 73 40.11 -19.26 11.31
N GLU A 74 40.69 -19.89 10.30
CA GLU A 74 41.87 -19.41 9.58
C GLU A 74 41.59 -19.32 8.08
N ALA A 75 41.91 -18.19 7.47
CA ALA A 75 41.79 -18.00 6.03
C ALA A 75 43.08 -17.41 5.46
N ASN A 76 43.77 -18.20 4.64
CA ASN A 76 44.97 -17.78 3.91
C ASN A 76 44.64 -17.12 2.56
N SER A 77 43.38 -17.21 2.13
CA SER A 77 42.83 -16.49 0.99
C SER A 77 41.53 -15.79 1.42
N PRO A 78 41.13 -14.66 0.78
CA PRO A 78 40.02 -13.84 1.25
C PRO A 78 38.71 -14.64 1.45
N ALA A 79 38.16 -14.59 2.66
CA ALA A 79 36.92 -15.27 3.02
C ALA A 79 36.02 -14.43 3.94
N ASP A 80 34.71 -14.55 3.73
CA ASP A 80 33.62 -14.21 4.66
C ASP A 80 33.23 -15.51 5.36
N VAL A 81 33.41 -15.58 6.68
CA VAL A 81 33.13 -16.79 7.44
C VAL A 81 32.40 -16.43 8.72
N ALA A 82 31.23 -17.04 8.87
CA ALA A 82 30.41 -16.93 10.06
C ALA A 82 30.02 -18.30 10.59
N ARG A 83 29.99 -18.45 11.91
CA ARG A 83 29.42 -19.63 12.57
C ARG A 83 28.32 -19.22 13.51
N GLY A 84 27.18 -19.92 13.52
CA GLY A 84 26.08 -19.54 14.38
C GLY A 84 25.18 -20.69 14.82
N GLN A 85 24.45 -20.42 15.89
CA GLN A 85 23.44 -21.32 16.46
C GLN A 85 22.16 -20.53 16.71
N GLU A 86 21.02 -21.16 16.48
CA GLU A 86 19.72 -20.58 16.78
C GLU A 86 19.26 -21.02 18.17
N VAL A 87 18.74 -20.09 18.94
CA VAL A 87 18.25 -20.31 20.30
C VAL A 87 16.85 -19.72 20.47
N SER A 88 16.07 -20.32 21.36
CA SER A 88 14.77 -19.78 21.78
C SER A 88 14.92 -19.10 23.14
N LEU A 89 14.53 -17.84 23.21
CA LEU A 89 14.58 -17.01 24.42
C LEU A 89 13.20 -16.37 24.67
N PRO A 90 12.85 -16.00 25.91
CA PRO A 90 11.56 -15.36 26.20
C PRO A 90 11.39 -14.04 25.42
N ALA A 91 10.31 -13.92 24.63
CA ALA A 91 10.04 -12.74 23.81
C ALA A 91 10.01 -11.45 24.65
N GLY A 92 10.59 -10.36 24.12
CA GLY A 92 10.64 -9.05 24.77
C GLY A 92 11.62 -8.92 25.93
N SER A 93 12.19 -10.03 26.44
CA SER A 93 13.21 -10.02 27.48
C SER A 93 14.54 -9.46 26.96
N ILE A 94 15.41 -9.04 27.88
CA ILE A 94 16.72 -8.45 27.54
C ILE A 94 17.81 -9.44 27.96
N TRP A 95 18.74 -9.67 27.05
CA TRP A 95 19.83 -10.63 27.22
C TRP A 95 21.16 -10.00 26.88
N ARG A 96 22.22 -10.51 27.51
CA ARG A 96 23.60 -10.20 27.21
C ARG A 96 24.23 -11.41 26.56
N ALA A 97 24.85 -11.20 25.41
CA ALA A 97 25.71 -12.20 24.78
C ALA A 97 27.17 -11.80 24.97
N LYS A 98 28.03 -12.76 25.31
CA LYS A 98 29.46 -12.55 25.46
C LYS A 98 30.26 -13.71 24.89
N CYS A 99 31.48 -13.42 24.45
CA CYS A 99 32.42 -14.39 23.90
C CYS A 99 33.86 -13.88 24.11
N TRP A 100 34.82 -14.79 24.29
CA TRP A 100 36.23 -14.46 24.18
C TRP A 100 36.66 -14.51 22.71
N VAL A 101 37.39 -13.49 22.26
CA VAL A 101 37.94 -13.42 20.91
C VAL A 101 39.43 -13.12 20.98
N LYS A 102 40.20 -13.83 20.16
CA LYS A 102 41.60 -13.53 19.86
C LYS A 102 41.78 -13.49 18.35
N THR A 103 42.63 -12.61 17.85
CA THR A 103 42.92 -12.52 16.42
C THR A 103 44.41 -12.51 16.15
N GLU A 104 44.80 -12.99 14.97
CA GLU A 104 46.16 -12.86 14.48
C GLU A 104 46.14 -12.48 13.00
N ASN A 105 46.75 -11.34 12.69
CA ASN A 105 46.82 -10.76 11.35
C ASN A 105 45.46 -10.71 10.63
N LEU A 106 44.37 -10.55 11.39
CA LEU A 106 43.02 -10.53 10.82
C LEU A 106 42.80 -9.21 10.07
N SER A 107 42.61 -9.27 8.77
CA SER A 107 42.49 -8.09 7.92
C SER A 107 41.28 -8.19 6.99
N ALA A 108 40.56 -7.09 6.82
CA ALA A 108 39.44 -6.97 5.89
C ALA A 108 39.88 -6.30 4.59
N ARG A 109 39.29 -6.72 3.46
CA ARG A 109 39.55 -6.18 2.11
C ARG A 109 38.47 -5.19 1.64
N ASP A 110 37.20 -5.47 1.94
CA ASP A 110 36.05 -4.83 1.26
C ASP A 110 35.34 -3.76 2.11
N HIS A 111 36.09 -2.93 2.84
CA HIS A 111 35.57 -1.87 3.73
C HIS A 111 34.60 -2.35 4.83
N THR A 112 34.48 -3.66 5.06
CA THR A 112 33.68 -4.19 6.16
C THR A 112 34.26 -3.80 7.51
N ASP A 113 33.37 -3.46 8.43
CA ASP A 113 33.69 -3.18 9.83
C ASP A 113 33.53 -4.41 10.73
N THR A 114 33.12 -5.56 10.17
CA THR A 114 32.79 -6.77 10.92
C THR A 114 33.89 -7.82 10.78
N GLY A 115 34.70 -7.97 11.83
CA GLY A 115 35.70 -9.02 11.95
C GLY A 115 35.96 -9.39 13.41
N GLY A 116 36.24 -10.67 13.68
CA GLY A 116 36.46 -11.17 15.04
C GLY A 116 35.38 -10.69 16.03
N ALA A 117 34.10 -10.91 15.71
CA ALA A 117 32.96 -10.30 16.41
C ALA A 117 31.84 -11.29 16.72
N LEU A 118 31.02 -10.95 17.72
CA LEU A 118 29.81 -11.66 18.13
C LEU A 118 28.58 -10.80 17.79
N HIS A 119 27.71 -11.33 16.94
CA HIS A 119 26.48 -10.67 16.50
C HIS A 119 25.25 -11.49 16.91
N LEU A 120 24.14 -10.78 17.12
CA LEU A 120 22.81 -11.36 17.32
C LEU A 120 21.93 -10.96 16.16
N GLN A 121 21.22 -11.92 15.58
CA GLN A 121 20.37 -11.70 14.41
C GLN A 121 18.99 -12.34 14.60
N THR A 122 18.00 -11.81 13.88
CA THR A 122 16.72 -12.50 13.70
C THR A 122 16.90 -13.78 12.88
N THR A 123 15.90 -14.65 12.87
CA THR A 123 15.91 -15.84 12.01
C THR A 123 16.04 -15.48 10.52
N GLY A 124 15.52 -14.32 10.10
CA GLY A 124 15.67 -13.75 8.76
C GLY A 124 17.01 -13.05 8.46
N GLY A 125 17.94 -12.98 9.41
CA GLY A 125 19.29 -12.41 9.21
C GLY A 125 19.41 -10.91 9.48
N ALA A 126 18.35 -10.24 9.96
CA ALA A 126 18.44 -8.84 10.39
C ALA A 126 19.25 -8.73 11.69
N THR A 127 20.17 -7.76 11.78
CA THR A 127 20.98 -7.56 12.99
C THR A 127 20.11 -7.03 14.15
N LEU A 128 20.16 -7.72 15.29
CA LEU A 128 19.59 -7.27 16.57
C LEU A 128 20.61 -6.50 17.41
N ALA A 129 21.85 -6.98 17.46
CA ALA A 129 22.96 -6.32 18.17
C ALA A 129 24.32 -6.80 17.65
N ARG A 130 25.37 -5.99 17.87
CA ARG A 130 26.76 -6.28 17.48
C ARG A 130 27.68 -6.02 18.67
N SER A 131 28.67 -6.89 18.87
CA SER A 131 29.81 -6.58 19.73
C SER A 131 30.84 -5.74 18.97
N PRO A 132 31.81 -5.10 19.66
CA PRO A 132 32.96 -4.51 18.99
C PRO A 132 33.76 -5.54 18.18
N SER A 133 34.27 -5.12 17.02
CA SER A 133 35.08 -5.96 16.12
C SER A 133 36.56 -5.95 16.48
N SER A 134 37.22 -7.08 16.22
CA SER A 134 38.63 -7.34 16.51
C SER A 134 39.36 -7.47 15.17
N PHE A 135 40.39 -6.66 14.92
CA PHE A 135 41.22 -6.73 13.71
C PHE A 135 42.70 -6.70 14.09
N GLY A 136 43.56 -7.09 13.15
CA GLY A 136 44.99 -7.25 13.36
C GLY A 136 45.31 -8.40 14.30
N THR A 137 46.40 -8.26 15.05
CA THR A 137 46.82 -9.23 16.06
C THR A 137 46.47 -8.71 17.45
N THR A 138 45.64 -9.48 18.17
CA THR A 138 45.14 -9.12 19.50
C THR A 138 45.39 -10.26 20.49
N ALA A 139 45.54 -9.91 21.77
CA ALA A 139 45.40 -10.90 22.85
C ALA A 139 43.93 -11.28 23.03
N TRP A 140 43.65 -12.35 23.79
CA TRP A 140 42.27 -12.69 24.16
C TRP A 140 41.58 -11.50 24.83
N ARG A 141 40.41 -11.15 24.30
CA ARG A 141 39.57 -10.09 24.83
C ARG A 141 38.13 -10.56 24.90
N LYS A 142 37.40 -10.08 25.90
CA LYS A 142 35.98 -10.35 26.02
C LYS A 142 35.22 -9.34 25.17
N VAL A 143 34.40 -9.82 24.26
CA VAL A 143 33.43 -9.00 23.52
C VAL A 143 32.04 -9.32 24.03
N GLU A 144 31.21 -8.29 24.17
CA GLU A 144 29.83 -8.45 24.63
C GLU A 144 28.89 -7.47 23.94
N THR A 145 27.61 -7.79 23.96
CA THR A 145 26.54 -6.90 23.52
C THR A 145 25.21 -7.25 24.20
N VAL A 146 24.32 -6.28 24.29
CA VAL A 146 22.99 -6.43 24.91
C VAL A 146 21.92 -6.29 23.84
N PHE A 147 20.91 -7.15 23.87
CA PHE A 147 19.83 -7.17 22.89
C PHE A 147 18.48 -7.47 23.54
N ARG A 148 17.42 -6.97 22.90
CA ARG A 148 16.05 -7.34 23.23
C ARG A 148 15.62 -8.48 22.33
N VAL A 149 15.02 -9.52 22.92
CA VAL A 149 14.51 -10.67 22.19
C VAL A 149 13.29 -10.24 21.35
N PRO A 150 13.25 -10.52 20.04
CA PRO A 150 12.14 -10.15 19.18
C PRO A 150 10.85 -10.89 19.58
N ALA A 151 9.71 -10.43 19.07
CA ALA A 151 8.40 -11.01 19.40
C ALA A 151 8.31 -12.51 19.04
N GLU A 152 9.07 -12.95 18.03
CA GLU A 152 9.15 -14.36 17.62
C GLU A 152 9.90 -15.27 18.60
N GLY A 153 10.60 -14.71 19.60
CA GLY A 153 11.32 -15.48 20.61
C GLY A 153 12.56 -16.24 20.11
N ARG A 154 12.91 -16.16 18.82
CA ARG A 154 14.04 -16.87 18.20
C ARG A 154 15.15 -15.92 17.81
N VAL A 155 16.38 -16.30 18.13
CA VAL A 155 17.58 -15.49 17.91
C VAL A 155 18.72 -16.34 17.39
N LYS A 156 19.46 -15.83 16.40
CA LYS A 156 20.72 -16.41 15.93
C LYS A 156 21.89 -15.75 16.62
N VAL A 157 22.69 -16.55 17.32
CA VAL A 157 24.00 -16.14 17.88
C VAL A 157 25.06 -16.46 16.84
N VAL A 158 25.80 -15.45 16.37
CA VAL A 158 26.71 -15.58 15.24
C VAL A 158 28.09 -15.03 15.56
N LEU A 159 29.11 -15.86 15.35
CA LEU A 159 30.54 -15.53 15.44
C LEU A 159 31.05 -15.24 14.04
N PHE A 160 31.54 -14.03 13.81
CA PHE A 160 32.09 -13.59 12.54
C PHE A 160 33.61 -13.55 12.59
N PHE A 161 34.27 -14.39 11.78
CA PHE A 161 35.68 -14.21 11.43
C PHE A 161 35.83 -12.91 10.62
N ILE A 162 35.10 -12.82 9.51
CA ILE A 162 34.81 -11.62 8.73
C ILE A 162 33.35 -11.77 8.26
N GLY A 163 32.58 -10.69 8.26
CA GLY A 163 31.20 -10.68 7.74
C GLY A 163 30.93 -9.50 6.81
N TYR A 164 30.01 -9.68 5.86
CA TYR A 164 29.60 -8.66 4.89
C TYR A 164 30.74 -8.12 4.02
N GLY A 165 31.71 -9.00 3.72
CA GLY A 165 32.94 -8.68 3.00
C GLY A 165 33.97 -9.80 3.20
N LYS A 166 35.14 -9.73 2.57
CA LYS A 166 36.16 -10.79 2.68
C LYS A 166 37.42 -10.32 3.39
N GLY A 167 38.12 -11.26 4.02
CA GLY A 167 39.39 -10.99 4.68
C GLY A 167 40.25 -12.23 4.91
N THR A 168 41.44 -12.04 5.45
CA THR A 168 42.43 -13.10 5.73
C THR A 168 42.95 -13.00 7.16
N GLY A 169 43.61 -14.05 7.62
CA GLY A 169 44.21 -14.14 8.96
C GLY A 169 43.55 -15.22 9.80
N ARG A 170 43.63 -15.06 11.14
CA ARG A 170 43.11 -16.03 12.11
C ARG A 170 42.24 -15.34 13.15
N ALA A 171 41.16 -16.02 13.54
CA ALA A 171 40.36 -15.66 14.70
C ALA A 171 40.06 -16.90 15.53
N TRP A 172 40.22 -16.79 16.84
CA TRP A 172 39.78 -17.77 17.82
C TRP A 172 38.59 -17.23 18.59
N PHE A 173 37.62 -18.11 18.84
CA PHE A 173 36.43 -17.83 19.64
C PHE A 173 36.30 -18.86 20.74
N ASP A 174 35.94 -18.40 21.93
CA ASP A 174 35.79 -19.26 23.10
C ASP A 174 34.68 -18.76 24.04
N ASP A 175 34.14 -19.69 24.83
CA ASP A 175 33.17 -19.48 25.92
C ASP A 175 32.01 -18.53 25.55
N VAL A 176 31.22 -18.92 24.54
CA VAL A 176 30.03 -18.14 24.15
C VAL A 176 28.95 -18.30 25.22
N ARG A 177 28.49 -17.20 25.81
CA ARG A 177 27.45 -17.22 26.85
C ARG A 177 26.30 -16.30 26.54
N LEU A 178 25.11 -16.75 26.90
CA LEU A 178 23.88 -15.97 26.93
C LEU A 178 23.40 -15.90 28.38
N GLU A 179 23.24 -14.69 28.88
CA GLU A 179 22.79 -14.44 30.25
C GLU A 179 21.63 -13.46 30.24
N PRO A 180 20.58 -13.69 31.06
CA PRO A 180 19.54 -12.68 31.26
C PRO A 180 20.20 -11.38 31.70
N ALA A 181 19.98 -10.31 30.94
CA ALA A 181 20.42 -8.99 31.34
C ALA A 181 19.24 -8.32 32.03
N SER A 182 19.37 -8.10 33.34
CA SER A 182 18.49 -7.16 34.01
C SER A 182 18.72 -5.78 33.39
N ALA A 183 17.76 -5.28 32.62
CA ALA A 183 17.48 -3.86 32.74
C ALA A 183 17.14 -3.62 34.23
N GLY A 184 17.61 -2.51 34.81
CA GLY A 184 17.38 -2.23 36.22
C GLY A 184 15.89 -2.33 36.57
N GLY A 185 15.52 -3.33 37.36
CA GLY A 185 14.12 -3.63 37.69
C GLY A 185 13.20 -3.76 36.46
N PRO A 186 11.89 -3.94 36.65
CA PRO A 186 10.96 -3.49 35.62
C PRO A 186 11.26 -2.00 35.38
N GLU A 187 11.57 -1.62 34.14
CA GLU A 187 11.49 -0.21 33.77
C GLU A 187 10.10 0.25 34.19
N THR A 188 10.05 1.12 35.20
CA THR A 188 8.79 1.66 35.64
C THR A 188 8.38 2.63 34.55
N ILE A 189 7.57 2.16 33.60
CA ILE A 189 6.90 3.04 32.64
C ILE A 189 5.97 3.92 33.46
N ARG A 190 6.45 5.11 33.83
CA ARG A 190 5.59 6.16 34.34
C ARG A 190 4.87 6.77 33.16
N ILE A 191 3.62 6.34 32.95
CA ILE A 191 2.68 7.09 32.13
C ILE A 191 2.30 8.33 32.95
N MET A 192 2.96 9.44 32.63
CA MET A 192 2.71 10.72 33.26
C MET A 192 1.68 11.49 32.40
N PRO A 193 0.64 12.09 32.99
CA PRO A 193 -0.26 12.99 32.24
C PRO A 193 0.47 14.27 31.78
N GLU A 194 1.61 14.60 32.37
CA GLU A 194 2.44 15.73 31.99
C GLU A 194 3.13 15.50 30.64
N ARG A 195 2.88 16.39 29.69
CA ARG A 195 3.60 16.37 28.42
C ARG A 195 5.09 16.64 28.65
N LEU A 196 5.94 15.74 28.15
CA LEU A 196 7.40 15.93 28.14
C LEU A 196 7.85 17.13 27.29
N THR A 197 6.98 17.61 26.39
CA THR A 197 7.23 18.80 25.57
C THR A 197 5.95 19.64 25.42
N GLN A 198 6.13 20.96 25.41
CA GLN A 198 5.06 21.92 25.10
C GLN A 198 4.80 22.04 23.59
N ARG A 199 5.67 21.48 22.74
CA ARG A 199 5.45 21.49 21.30
C ARG A 199 4.22 20.62 20.97
N PRO A 200 3.21 21.16 20.28
CA PRO A 200 2.10 20.34 19.83
C PRO A 200 2.61 19.27 18.87
N ILE A 201 2.12 18.04 19.03
CA ILE A 201 2.30 17.00 18.02
C ILE A 201 1.38 17.37 16.85
N ASP A 202 1.97 17.55 15.67
CA ASP A 202 1.19 17.83 14.47
C ASP A 202 0.44 16.55 14.06
N ALA A 203 -0.88 16.62 13.94
CA ALA A 203 -1.71 15.51 13.49
C ALA A 203 -1.28 14.95 12.12
N LYS A 204 -0.60 15.77 11.29
CA LYS A 204 -0.02 15.35 9.99
C LYS A 204 1.13 14.36 10.12
N GLN A 205 1.59 14.03 11.33
CA GLN A 205 2.47 12.87 11.56
C GLN A 205 1.77 11.54 11.27
N GLY A 206 0.44 11.49 11.41
CA GLY A 206 -0.41 10.38 10.98
C GLY A 206 -1.14 10.75 9.69
N GLY A 207 -0.90 9.99 8.62
CA GLY A 207 -1.52 10.26 7.32
C GLY A 207 -1.74 9.00 6.50
N GLN A 208 -2.39 9.16 5.36
CA GLN A 208 -2.65 8.09 4.40
C GLN A 208 -2.09 8.43 3.03
N PHE A 209 -1.96 7.40 2.22
CA PHE A 209 -1.48 7.49 0.85
C PHE A 209 -2.48 6.76 -0.05
N ILE A 210 -2.88 7.41 -1.14
CA ILE A 210 -3.73 6.81 -2.16
C ILE A 210 -3.19 7.13 -3.56
N GLU A 211 -3.42 6.20 -4.48
CA GLU A 211 -3.15 6.39 -5.90
C GLU A 211 -4.10 5.53 -6.75
N PRO A 212 -4.22 5.79 -8.06
CA PRO A 212 -4.84 4.87 -9.02
C PRO A 212 -4.01 3.56 -9.15
N LEU A 213 -4.03 2.73 -8.10
CA LEU A 213 -3.35 1.45 -8.00
C LEU A 213 -4.40 0.35 -7.84
N CYS A 214 -4.34 -0.65 -8.71
CA CYS A 214 -5.13 -1.86 -8.58
C CYS A 214 -6.63 -1.55 -8.45
N ASN A 215 -7.26 -1.97 -7.36
CA ASN A 215 -8.66 -1.73 -7.02
C ASN A 215 -8.84 -0.69 -5.91
N LEU A 216 -7.79 0.02 -5.49
CA LEU A 216 -7.87 0.96 -4.36
C LEU A 216 -8.95 2.01 -4.61
N ILE A 217 -8.83 2.81 -5.66
CA ILE A 217 -9.86 3.82 -5.99
C ILE A 217 -11.22 3.16 -6.25
N PRO A 218 -11.36 2.16 -7.13
CA PRO A 218 -12.64 1.48 -7.35
C PRO A 218 -13.32 0.98 -6.07
N SER A 219 -12.56 0.49 -5.08
CA SER A 219 -13.08 0.00 -3.81
C SER A 219 -13.68 1.09 -2.92
N LEU A 220 -13.29 2.36 -3.13
CA LEU A 220 -13.81 3.53 -2.43
C LEU A 220 -15.06 4.12 -3.10
N LEU A 221 -15.38 3.72 -4.33
CA LEU A 221 -16.51 4.29 -5.09
C LEU A 221 -17.81 3.57 -4.79
N ALA A 222 -18.90 4.34 -4.73
CA ALA A 222 -20.27 3.83 -4.69
C ALA A 222 -20.79 3.42 -6.08
N GLN A 223 -20.04 3.73 -7.13
CA GLN A 223 -20.25 3.23 -8.49
C GLN A 223 -19.95 1.72 -8.55
N GLN A 224 -20.94 0.93 -8.94
CA GLN A 224 -20.87 -0.53 -8.84
C GLN A 224 -20.63 -1.27 -10.16
N VAL A 225 -20.78 -0.58 -11.29
CA VAL A 225 -20.65 -1.17 -12.62
C VAL A 225 -19.18 -1.40 -12.94
N ALA A 226 -18.83 -2.62 -13.33
CA ALA A 226 -17.52 -2.96 -13.88
C ALA A 226 -17.50 -2.75 -15.40
N ASN A 227 -16.35 -2.34 -15.94
CA ASN A 227 -16.15 -2.08 -17.36
C ASN A 227 -17.21 -1.11 -17.93
N THR A 228 -17.21 0.12 -17.41
CA THR A 228 -18.30 1.09 -17.64
C THR A 228 -18.32 1.61 -19.07
N SER A 229 -17.15 1.63 -19.70
CA SER A 229 -16.87 2.14 -21.03
C SER A 229 -16.62 1.02 -22.04
N PHE A 230 -16.81 -0.24 -21.64
CA PHE A 230 -16.61 -1.42 -22.48
C PHE A 230 -15.18 -1.59 -23.00
N GLU A 231 -14.17 -0.97 -22.42
CA GLU A 231 -12.77 -1.03 -22.87
C GLU A 231 -12.11 -2.42 -22.74
N VAL A 232 -10.98 -2.61 -23.40
CA VAL A 232 -10.11 -3.80 -23.21
C VAL A 232 -9.15 -3.49 -22.08
N ASP A 233 -9.16 -4.30 -21.03
CA ASP A 233 -8.16 -4.22 -19.96
C ASP A 233 -6.81 -4.74 -20.50
N PRO A 234 -5.77 -3.89 -20.64
CA PRO A 234 -4.44 -4.38 -20.95
C PRO A 234 -3.89 -5.20 -19.77
N PRO A 235 -2.84 -6.02 -19.99
CA PRO A 235 -2.20 -6.74 -18.90
C PRO A 235 -1.70 -5.78 -17.82
N TRP A 236 -1.74 -6.24 -16.58
CA TRP A 236 -1.16 -5.54 -15.43
C TRP A 236 0.35 -5.77 -15.38
N ASN A 237 1.10 -4.76 -14.95
CA ASN A 237 2.56 -4.79 -14.88
C ASN A 237 3.12 -5.41 -13.60
N VAL A 238 2.26 -5.72 -12.63
CA VAL A 238 2.62 -6.29 -11.32
C VAL A 238 1.89 -7.60 -11.06
N ALA A 239 2.42 -8.42 -10.14
CA ALA A 239 1.79 -9.65 -9.68
C ALA A 239 0.47 -9.33 -8.94
N PHE A 240 -0.60 -9.25 -9.72
CA PHE A 240 -1.94 -8.94 -9.28
C PHE A 240 -2.69 -10.25 -9.00
N LYS A 241 -3.27 -10.42 -7.80
CA LYS A 241 -4.14 -11.56 -7.54
C LYS A 241 -5.51 -11.26 -8.14
N ARG A 242 -5.64 -11.45 -9.45
CA ARG A 242 -6.84 -11.19 -10.24
C ARG A 242 -8.13 -11.67 -9.55
N ASP A 243 -8.07 -12.84 -8.93
CA ASP A 243 -9.23 -13.49 -8.31
C ASP A 243 -9.70 -12.83 -7.00
N VAL A 244 -8.84 -12.06 -6.32
CA VAL A 244 -9.14 -11.39 -5.05
C VAL A 244 -9.31 -9.89 -5.24
N ASP A 245 -8.43 -9.28 -6.03
CA ASP A 245 -8.32 -7.83 -6.11
C ASP A 245 -9.28 -7.23 -7.17
N ARG A 246 -9.60 -7.94 -8.26
CA ARG A 246 -10.60 -7.46 -9.25
C ARG A 246 -11.42 -8.65 -9.77
N PRO A 247 -12.43 -9.11 -9.02
CA PRO A 247 -13.25 -10.25 -9.44
C PRO A 247 -13.83 -10.00 -10.83
N LEU A 248 -13.74 -11.01 -11.70
CA LEU A 248 -14.22 -10.92 -13.08
C LEU A 248 -15.75 -10.75 -13.07
N ARG A 249 -16.22 -9.54 -13.38
CA ARG A 249 -17.64 -9.18 -13.50
C ARG A 249 -17.94 -8.74 -14.93
N PRO A 250 -18.03 -9.68 -15.89
CA PRO A 250 -18.22 -9.35 -17.29
C PRO A 250 -19.67 -8.93 -17.53
N TRP A 251 -19.87 -8.10 -18.55
CA TRP A 251 -21.17 -8.00 -19.19
C TRP A 251 -21.44 -9.28 -19.99
N TYR A 252 -22.65 -9.82 -19.90
CA TYR A 252 -23.08 -10.97 -20.68
C TYR A 252 -24.43 -10.72 -21.38
N PRO A 253 -24.68 -11.31 -22.57
CA PRO A 253 -25.95 -11.18 -23.28
C PRO A 253 -27.16 -11.63 -22.46
N ASP A 254 -28.27 -10.93 -22.61
CA ASP A 254 -29.57 -11.22 -21.96
C ASP A 254 -30.75 -11.10 -22.95
N GLY A 255 -31.86 -11.79 -22.67
CA GLY A 255 -33.05 -11.84 -23.52
C GLY A 255 -32.96 -12.85 -24.68
N ALA A 256 -33.45 -12.47 -25.86
CA ALA A 256 -33.47 -13.29 -27.08
C ALA A 256 -32.08 -13.34 -27.74
N VAL A 257 -31.06 -13.77 -27.00
CA VAL A 257 -29.63 -13.68 -27.35
C VAL A 257 -29.28 -14.37 -28.68
N HIS A 258 -29.99 -15.45 -29.04
CA HIS A 258 -29.77 -16.17 -30.31
C HIS A 258 -30.23 -15.41 -31.55
N LEU A 259 -31.02 -14.35 -31.37
CA LEU A 259 -31.58 -13.51 -32.43
C LEU A 259 -30.93 -12.12 -32.46
N ALA A 260 -29.97 -11.86 -31.57
CA ALA A 260 -29.24 -10.61 -31.45
C ALA A 260 -27.76 -10.79 -31.81
N ARG A 261 -27.15 -9.72 -32.33
CA ARG A 261 -25.69 -9.68 -32.56
C ARG A 261 -25.05 -8.66 -31.63
N PHE A 262 -24.13 -9.14 -30.81
CA PHE A 262 -23.33 -8.33 -29.89
C PHE A 262 -21.94 -8.12 -30.46
N SER A 263 -21.49 -6.87 -30.50
CA SER A 263 -20.14 -6.52 -30.94
C SER A 263 -19.65 -5.26 -30.25
N TYR A 264 -18.34 -5.03 -30.27
CA TYR A 264 -17.75 -3.75 -29.88
C TYR A 264 -17.53 -2.90 -31.14
N ASP A 265 -17.91 -1.62 -31.08
CA ASP A 265 -17.81 -0.68 -32.20
C ASP A 265 -16.78 0.42 -31.88
N THR A 266 -15.79 0.57 -32.77
CA THR A 266 -14.69 1.54 -32.68
C THR A 266 -14.88 2.74 -33.62
N ASN A 267 -15.94 2.77 -34.43
CA ASN A 267 -16.11 3.82 -35.45
C ASN A 267 -16.59 5.14 -34.84
N GLN A 268 -17.52 5.07 -33.89
CA GLN A 268 -18.12 6.24 -33.21
C GLN A 268 -18.50 5.89 -31.76
N PRO A 269 -17.53 5.54 -30.89
CA PRO A 269 -17.79 5.42 -29.46
C PRO A 269 -18.22 6.78 -28.88
N PHE A 270 -18.90 6.77 -27.73
CA PHE A 270 -19.19 8.04 -27.05
C PHE A 270 -17.92 8.58 -26.42
N ASN A 271 -17.18 7.71 -25.72
CA ASN A 271 -15.92 8.05 -25.11
C ASN A 271 -14.93 6.87 -25.18
N GLY A 272 -13.63 7.14 -25.04
CA GLY A 272 -12.61 6.09 -25.14
C GLY A 272 -12.43 5.54 -26.56
N ARG A 273 -12.12 4.24 -26.67
CA ARG A 273 -11.75 3.57 -27.92
C ARG A 273 -12.90 2.75 -28.51
N ARG A 274 -13.89 2.33 -27.71
CA ARG A 274 -15.00 1.51 -28.21
C ARG A 274 -16.28 1.66 -27.38
N SER A 275 -17.39 1.22 -27.95
CA SER A 275 -18.69 1.13 -27.29
C SER A 275 -19.31 -0.25 -27.53
N LEU A 276 -20.29 -0.64 -26.71
CA LEU A 276 -21.06 -1.86 -26.98
C LEU A 276 -22.11 -1.58 -28.05
N ARG A 277 -22.28 -2.51 -28.99
CA ARG A 277 -23.30 -2.51 -30.04
C ARG A 277 -24.15 -3.78 -29.98
N ILE A 278 -25.47 -3.60 -29.97
CA ILE A 278 -26.47 -4.68 -29.96
C ILE A 278 -27.40 -4.49 -31.15
N GLU A 279 -27.28 -5.36 -32.16
CA GLU A 279 -28.18 -5.39 -33.32
C GLU A 279 -29.28 -6.40 -33.08
N PHE A 280 -30.55 -5.99 -33.20
CA PHE A 280 -31.67 -6.84 -32.88
C PHE A 280 -32.91 -6.50 -33.71
N ASN A 281 -33.21 -7.32 -34.72
CA ASN A 281 -34.27 -7.05 -35.70
C ASN A 281 -35.58 -7.82 -35.45
N THR A 282 -35.72 -8.46 -34.28
CA THR A 282 -36.91 -9.25 -33.95
C THR A 282 -37.96 -8.37 -33.25
N PRO A 283 -39.15 -8.17 -33.82
CA PRO A 283 -40.19 -7.35 -33.20
C PRO A 283 -40.81 -8.02 -31.98
N ARG A 284 -41.25 -7.22 -30.99
CA ARG A 284 -41.96 -7.69 -29.78
C ARG A 284 -41.18 -8.69 -28.92
N ALA A 285 -39.86 -8.66 -29.02
CA ALA A 285 -38.93 -9.42 -28.20
C ALA A 285 -37.89 -8.46 -27.62
N HIS A 286 -37.21 -8.86 -26.54
CA HIS A 286 -36.17 -8.06 -25.92
C HIS A 286 -34.80 -8.70 -26.09
N ALA A 287 -33.78 -7.88 -26.26
CA ALA A 287 -32.38 -8.27 -26.17
C ALA A 287 -31.58 -7.19 -25.44
N GLY A 288 -30.53 -7.60 -24.73
CA GLY A 288 -29.79 -6.72 -23.86
C GLY A 288 -28.52 -7.33 -23.29
N ILE A 289 -28.01 -6.71 -22.24
CA ILE A 289 -26.87 -7.17 -21.47
C ILE A 289 -27.17 -7.13 -19.97
N SER A 290 -26.57 -8.05 -19.24
CA SER A 290 -26.66 -8.16 -17.79
C SER A 290 -25.26 -8.18 -17.16
N GLN A 291 -25.18 -7.74 -15.91
CA GLN A 291 -23.99 -7.86 -15.07
C GLN A 291 -24.42 -8.17 -13.63
N ASP A 292 -23.73 -9.11 -12.99
CA ASP A 292 -23.97 -9.54 -11.60
C ASP A 292 -23.08 -8.78 -10.60
N GLY A 293 -23.29 -9.01 -9.30
CA GLY A 293 -22.41 -8.55 -8.22
C GLY A 293 -22.77 -7.20 -7.62
N PHE A 294 -24.00 -6.74 -7.77
CA PHE A 294 -24.45 -5.46 -7.23
C PHE A 294 -24.96 -5.60 -5.79
N TYR A 295 -24.41 -4.80 -4.87
CA TYR A 295 -24.97 -4.61 -3.54
C TYR A 295 -26.09 -3.57 -3.58
N LEU A 296 -27.28 -3.97 -3.13
CA LEU A 296 -28.44 -3.11 -2.97
C LEU A 296 -28.80 -3.03 -1.50
N LYS A 297 -29.11 -1.82 -1.02
CA LYS A 297 -29.62 -1.54 0.32
C LYS A 297 -31.09 -1.18 0.23
N LYS A 298 -31.93 -1.87 1.01
CA LYS A 298 -33.39 -1.60 1.05
C LYS A 298 -33.66 -0.11 1.29
N GLY A 299 -34.53 0.46 0.45
CA GLY A 299 -34.97 1.86 0.54
C GLY A 299 -34.09 2.85 -0.24
N THR A 300 -32.83 2.49 -0.51
CA THR A 300 -31.91 3.33 -1.30
C THR A 300 -32.39 3.44 -2.74
N ALA A 301 -32.41 4.66 -3.26
CA ALA A 301 -32.58 4.91 -4.68
C ALA A 301 -31.20 4.90 -5.35
N TYR A 302 -31.12 4.16 -6.46
CA TYR A 302 -29.91 4.05 -7.26
C TYR A 302 -30.10 4.81 -8.56
N LYS A 303 -29.25 5.80 -8.79
CA LYS A 303 -29.21 6.57 -10.02
C LYS A 303 -28.41 5.79 -11.06
N LEU A 304 -29.13 5.28 -12.06
CA LEU A 304 -28.55 4.71 -13.27
C LEU A 304 -28.32 5.82 -14.28
N ARG A 305 -27.10 5.94 -14.80
CA ARG A 305 -26.77 6.86 -15.90
C ARG A 305 -25.93 6.14 -16.93
N LEU A 306 -26.21 6.37 -18.21
CA LEU A 306 -25.46 5.86 -19.34
C LEU A 306 -25.54 6.82 -20.52
N HIS A 307 -24.67 6.65 -21.51
CA HIS A 307 -24.82 7.27 -22.82
C HIS A 307 -25.31 6.22 -23.82
N ALA A 308 -26.25 6.61 -24.66
CA ALA A 308 -26.77 5.73 -25.71
C ALA A 308 -27.07 6.47 -27.01
N ARG A 309 -26.93 5.74 -28.11
CA ARG A 309 -27.50 6.07 -29.42
C ARG A 309 -28.14 4.83 -30.03
N SER A 310 -29.03 5.01 -30.99
CA SER A 310 -29.72 3.91 -31.64
C SER A 310 -30.07 4.17 -33.11
N VAL A 311 -30.32 3.08 -33.82
CA VAL A 311 -31.09 3.05 -35.06
C VAL A 311 -32.44 2.39 -34.74
N GLY A 312 -33.54 2.99 -35.16
CA GLY A 312 -34.90 2.53 -34.84
C GLY A 312 -35.57 3.26 -33.67
N GLY A 313 -34.84 4.10 -32.92
CA GLY A 313 -35.43 4.92 -31.86
C GLY A 313 -35.88 4.09 -30.65
N VAL A 314 -35.10 3.08 -30.28
CA VAL A 314 -35.49 2.07 -29.29
C VAL A 314 -35.53 2.63 -27.87
N ALA A 315 -36.52 2.19 -27.08
CA ALA A 315 -36.62 2.54 -25.67
C ALA A 315 -35.70 1.64 -24.84
N VAL A 316 -34.80 2.26 -24.06
CA VAL A 316 -33.91 1.52 -23.17
C VAL A 316 -34.63 1.28 -21.85
N ARG A 317 -34.59 0.04 -21.39
CA ARG A 317 -35.16 -0.41 -20.12
C ARG A 317 -34.04 -0.91 -19.21
N ALA A 318 -34.20 -0.68 -17.92
CA ALA A 318 -33.33 -1.22 -16.89
C ALA A 318 -34.14 -2.01 -15.86
N THR A 319 -33.59 -3.15 -15.42
CA THR A 319 -34.11 -3.91 -14.30
C THR A 319 -33.01 -4.25 -13.32
N LEU A 320 -33.35 -4.25 -12.03
CA LEU A 320 -32.54 -4.85 -10.97
C LEU A 320 -33.28 -6.08 -10.46
N HIS A 321 -32.62 -7.21 -10.45
CA HIS A 321 -33.18 -8.48 -9.96
C HIS A 321 -32.14 -9.26 -9.14
N GLY A 322 -32.57 -10.30 -8.45
CA GLY A 322 -31.72 -11.14 -7.59
C GLY A 322 -32.58 -11.93 -6.61
N GLY A 323 -32.07 -12.99 -5.98
CA GLY A 323 -32.83 -13.78 -5.00
C GLY A 323 -34.25 -14.16 -5.44
N GLY A 324 -34.40 -14.63 -6.68
CA GLY A 324 -35.66 -15.14 -7.25
C GLY A 324 -36.66 -14.11 -7.80
N GLY A 325 -36.32 -12.82 -7.90
CA GLY A 325 -37.26 -11.83 -8.46
C GLY A 325 -36.69 -10.42 -8.62
N LEU A 326 -37.56 -9.45 -8.90
CA LEU A 326 -37.19 -8.04 -9.00
C LEU A 326 -36.73 -7.47 -7.65
N ALA A 327 -35.72 -6.61 -7.68
CA ALA A 327 -35.18 -5.90 -6.53
C ALA A 327 -35.57 -4.41 -6.53
N ALA A 328 -36.03 -3.90 -7.67
CA ALA A 328 -36.64 -2.59 -7.86
C ALA A 328 -37.72 -2.69 -8.95
N ALA A 329 -38.64 -1.72 -8.99
CA ALA A 329 -39.54 -1.59 -10.13
C ALA A 329 -38.72 -1.37 -11.43
N PRO A 330 -39.05 -2.02 -12.56
CA PRO A 330 -38.39 -1.75 -13.83
C PRO A 330 -38.49 -0.28 -14.20
N ALA A 331 -37.43 0.27 -14.77
CA ALA A 331 -37.38 1.67 -15.19
C ALA A 331 -37.11 1.77 -16.70
N THR A 332 -37.70 2.77 -17.35
CA THR A 332 -37.30 3.17 -18.71
C THR A 332 -36.42 4.40 -18.63
N LEU A 333 -35.35 4.41 -19.41
CA LEU A 333 -34.45 5.56 -19.57
C LEU A 333 -34.89 6.47 -20.74
N GLY A 334 -36.00 6.13 -21.41
CA GLY A 334 -36.49 6.80 -22.62
C GLY A 334 -35.96 6.20 -23.92
N LYS A 335 -36.25 6.87 -25.05
CA LYS A 335 -35.90 6.40 -26.41
C LYS A 335 -34.57 6.95 -26.92
N ALA A 336 -33.55 6.12 -27.10
CA ALA A 336 -32.27 6.54 -27.67
C ALA A 336 -32.42 7.00 -29.13
N GLY A 337 -31.84 8.15 -29.49
CA GLY A 337 -31.86 8.69 -30.87
C GLY A 337 -30.60 8.34 -31.66
N SER A 338 -30.45 8.90 -32.87
CA SER A 338 -29.27 8.64 -33.70
C SER A 338 -27.96 9.23 -33.15
N GLN A 339 -28.05 10.26 -32.32
CA GLN A 339 -26.91 10.91 -31.66
C GLN A 339 -26.73 10.38 -30.24
N TRP A 340 -25.48 10.33 -29.79
CA TRP A 340 -25.16 10.03 -28.39
C TRP A 340 -25.79 11.06 -27.47
N ARG A 341 -26.42 10.58 -26.40
CA ARG A 341 -26.97 11.44 -25.36
C ARG A 341 -26.93 10.73 -24.01
N PRO A 342 -26.82 11.49 -22.90
CA PRO A 342 -26.99 10.93 -21.58
C PRO A 342 -28.45 10.49 -21.38
N MET A 343 -28.63 9.37 -20.70
CA MET A 343 -29.92 8.82 -20.32
C MET A 343 -29.84 8.37 -18.87
N GLU A 344 -30.90 8.63 -18.11
CA GLU A 344 -30.94 8.38 -16.67
C GLU A 344 -32.24 7.69 -16.25
N ALA A 345 -32.15 6.90 -15.19
CA ALA A 345 -33.29 6.38 -14.46
C ALA A 345 -32.96 6.23 -12.98
N VAL A 346 -33.98 6.21 -12.13
CA VAL A 346 -33.85 5.93 -10.70
C VAL A 346 -34.53 4.61 -10.39
N LEU A 347 -33.77 3.69 -9.79
CA LEU A 347 -34.23 2.37 -9.38
C LEU A 347 -34.24 2.32 -7.85
N ARG A 348 -35.42 2.30 -7.22
CA ARG A 348 -35.53 2.23 -5.75
C ARG A 348 -35.53 0.77 -5.28
N ALA A 349 -34.50 0.39 -4.54
CA ALA A 349 -34.37 -0.97 -4.02
C ALA A 349 -35.45 -1.26 -2.96
N THR A 350 -36.20 -2.34 -3.14
CA THR A 350 -37.26 -2.78 -2.21
C THR A 350 -36.74 -3.74 -1.14
N ARG A 351 -35.52 -4.26 -1.33
CA ARG A 351 -34.84 -5.20 -0.43
C ARG A 351 -33.33 -5.02 -0.48
N THR A 352 -32.66 -5.53 0.55
CA THR A 352 -31.20 -5.62 0.59
C THR A 352 -30.76 -6.90 -0.11
N LEU A 353 -29.78 -6.79 -1.01
CA LEU A 353 -29.18 -7.91 -1.74
C LEU A 353 -27.67 -7.70 -1.83
N GLU A 354 -26.89 -8.76 -1.63
CA GLU A 354 -25.43 -8.72 -1.77
C GLU A 354 -24.95 -9.07 -3.19
N ASN A 355 -25.82 -9.70 -3.97
CA ASN A 355 -25.56 -10.08 -5.35
C ASN A 355 -26.82 -9.92 -6.20
N ALA A 356 -27.11 -8.68 -6.58
CA ALA A 356 -28.12 -8.36 -7.58
C ALA A 356 -27.51 -8.28 -8.98
N THR A 357 -28.38 -8.40 -9.97
CA THR A 357 -28.07 -8.31 -11.40
C THR A 357 -28.73 -7.06 -11.98
N LEU A 358 -27.95 -6.25 -12.68
CA LEU A 358 -28.43 -5.15 -13.50
C LEU A 358 -28.58 -5.64 -14.94
N THR A 359 -29.79 -5.51 -15.51
CA THR A 359 -30.05 -5.76 -16.93
C THR A 359 -30.41 -4.47 -17.64
N LEU A 360 -29.77 -4.23 -18.78
CA LEU A 360 -30.11 -3.17 -19.73
C LEU A 360 -30.59 -3.84 -21.02
N ASP A 361 -31.84 -3.58 -21.41
CA ASP A 361 -32.46 -4.21 -22.57
C ASP A 361 -33.32 -3.23 -23.38
N PHE A 362 -33.71 -3.63 -24.59
CA PHE A 362 -34.66 -2.91 -25.42
C PHE A 362 -35.53 -3.87 -26.21
N GLU A 363 -36.75 -3.43 -26.56
CA GLU A 363 -37.63 -4.17 -27.49
C GLU A 363 -37.21 -3.87 -28.94
N GLY A 364 -37.06 -4.92 -29.75
CA GLY A 364 -36.75 -4.79 -31.18
C GLY A 364 -37.95 -4.39 -32.05
N PRO A 365 -37.72 -3.97 -33.31
CA PRO A 365 -36.45 -3.99 -34.02
C PRO A 365 -35.61 -2.71 -33.84
N GLY A 366 -34.28 -2.85 -33.83
CA GLY A 366 -33.34 -1.73 -33.85
C GLY A 366 -31.90 -2.14 -33.55
N THR A 367 -31.00 -1.15 -33.56
CA THR A 367 -29.63 -1.30 -33.06
C THR A 367 -29.41 -0.32 -31.92
N LEU A 368 -28.88 -0.79 -30.79
CA LEU A 368 -28.55 0.03 -29.62
C LEU A 368 -27.03 0.07 -29.43
N TRP A 369 -26.51 1.26 -29.13
CA TRP A 369 -25.16 1.43 -28.61
C TRP A 369 -25.20 1.97 -27.19
N LEU A 370 -24.30 1.47 -26.35
CA LEU A 370 -24.17 1.84 -24.94
C LEU A 370 -22.72 2.20 -24.62
N ASP A 371 -22.56 3.18 -23.73
CA ASP A 371 -21.27 3.61 -23.19
C ASP A 371 -21.45 4.28 -21.81
N ARG A 372 -20.39 4.36 -21.02
CA ARG A 372 -20.30 5.04 -19.71
C ARG A 372 -21.45 4.71 -18.74
N VAL A 373 -21.70 3.41 -18.54
CA VAL A 373 -22.76 2.92 -17.64
C VAL A 373 -22.36 3.06 -16.17
N SER A 374 -23.23 3.68 -15.37
CA SER A 374 -23.02 3.84 -13.92
C SER A 374 -24.29 3.63 -13.12
N LEU A 375 -24.14 3.06 -11.93
CA LEU A 375 -25.20 2.83 -10.96
C LEU A 375 -24.68 3.23 -9.57
N ILE A 376 -25.13 4.39 -9.09
CA ILE A 376 -24.65 4.99 -7.84
C ILE A 376 -25.85 5.18 -6.90
N GLY A 377 -25.72 4.75 -5.65
CA GLY A 377 -26.74 4.99 -4.62
C GLY A 377 -26.81 6.47 -4.22
N GLU A 378 -28.02 6.98 -3.98
CA GLU A 378 -28.23 8.35 -3.47
C GLU A 378 -27.62 8.58 -2.08
N ASP A 379 -27.25 7.52 -1.36
CA ASP A 379 -26.53 7.60 -0.11
C ASP A 379 -25.02 7.87 -0.29
N ALA A 380 -24.49 7.85 -1.53
CA ALA A 380 -23.09 8.13 -1.80
C ALA A 380 -22.66 9.52 -1.30
N VAL A 381 -21.55 9.56 -0.57
CA VAL A 381 -20.99 10.81 -0.08
C VAL A 381 -20.39 11.60 -1.25
N LEU A 382 -20.74 12.88 -1.35
CA LEU A 382 -20.42 13.74 -2.50
C LEU A 382 -20.88 13.15 -3.86
N GLY A 383 -21.89 12.27 -3.84
CA GLY A 383 -22.44 11.66 -5.05
C GLY A 383 -21.53 10.63 -5.73
N LEU A 384 -20.42 10.23 -5.11
CA LEU A 384 -19.45 9.30 -5.71
C LEU A 384 -18.89 8.27 -4.72
N TRP A 385 -18.62 8.67 -3.47
CA TRP A 385 -17.88 7.85 -2.53
C TRP A 385 -18.78 6.93 -1.71
N ARG A 386 -18.28 5.73 -1.43
CA ARG A 386 -18.92 4.77 -0.54
C ARG A 386 -19.07 5.32 0.88
N PRO A 387 -20.28 5.29 1.48
CA PRO A 387 -20.49 5.84 2.82
C PRO A 387 -19.65 5.17 3.90
N ASP A 388 -19.50 3.84 3.82
CA ASP A 388 -18.70 3.05 4.75
C ASP A 388 -17.20 3.32 4.60
N ALA A 389 -16.71 3.45 3.36
CA ALA A 389 -15.33 3.82 3.10
C ALA A 389 -14.99 5.23 3.64
N VAL A 390 -15.86 6.22 3.38
CA VAL A 390 -15.69 7.59 3.91
C VAL A 390 -15.74 7.61 5.43
N GLN A 391 -16.62 6.81 6.04
CA GLN A 391 -16.69 6.70 7.49
C GLN A 391 -15.40 6.11 8.07
N ALA A 392 -14.86 5.05 7.48
CA ALA A 392 -13.57 4.48 7.90
C ALA A 392 -12.42 5.49 7.76
N LEU A 393 -12.39 6.27 6.67
CA LEU A 393 -11.41 7.36 6.49
C LEU A 393 -11.51 8.43 7.59
N ARG A 394 -12.72 8.81 8.01
CA ARG A 394 -12.94 9.76 9.11
C ARG A 394 -12.44 9.22 10.45
N GLU A 395 -12.71 7.94 10.73
CA GLU A 395 -12.32 7.27 11.97
C GLU A 395 -10.80 7.13 12.12
N MET A 396 -10.06 7.07 11.00
CA MET A 396 -8.59 7.11 11.03
C MET A 396 -8.02 8.46 11.46
N GLN A 397 -8.80 9.55 11.42
CA GLN A 397 -8.39 10.90 11.82
C GLN A 397 -7.05 11.33 11.19
N SER A 398 -6.87 11.01 9.91
CA SER A 398 -5.63 11.31 9.19
C SER A 398 -5.44 12.82 9.05
N GLY A 399 -4.30 13.35 9.50
CA GLY A 399 -4.01 14.77 9.38
C GLY A 399 -3.74 15.20 7.94
N VAL A 400 -3.23 14.29 7.12
CA VAL A 400 -2.94 14.50 5.70
C VAL A 400 -3.25 13.22 4.91
N ILE A 401 -3.75 13.37 3.69
CA ILE A 401 -3.84 12.28 2.72
C ILE A 401 -3.08 12.70 1.46
N ARG A 402 -2.22 11.82 0.96
CA ARG A 402 -1.41 12.04 -0.24
C ARG A 402 -2.08 11.38 -1.44
N PHE A 403 -2.34 12.14 -2.50
CA PHE A 403 -2.63 11.61 -3.85
C PHE A 403 -1.32 11.64 -4.64
N GLY A 404 -0.72 10.47 -4.86
CA GLY A 404 0.64 10.40 -5.41
C GLY A 404 1.00 9.01 -5.89
N GLY A 405 2.28 8.65 -5.83
CA GLY A 405 2.73 7.34 -6.30
C GLY A 405 3.10 7.33 -7.76
N SER A 406 3.55 6.18 -8.22
CA SER A 406 4.09 6.02 -9.57
C SER A 406 3.05 6.27 -10.66
N ALA A 407 1.76 6.12 -10.33
CA ALA A 407 0.65 6.50 -11.21
C ALA A 407 0.76 7.92 -11.74
N LEU A 408 1.23 8.87 -10.91
CA LEU A 408 1.18 10.29 -11.21
C LEU A 408 2.20 10.71 -12.27
N GLU A 409 3.27 9.94 -12.47
CA GLU A 409 4.26 10.23 -13.52
C GLU A 409 3.74 9.97 -14.95
N THR A 410 2.54 9.40 -15.07
CA THR A 410 1.83 9.22 -16.36
C THR A 410 0.45 9.87 -16.39
N TYR A 411 0.07 10.58 -15.31
CA TYR A 411 -1.27 11.08 -15.10
C TYR A 411 -1.46 12.51 -15.64
N GLU A 412 -2.55 12.71 -16.37
CA GLU A 412 -2.93 14.00 -16.96
C GLU A 412 -4.13 14.57 -16.18
N TRP A 413 -3.85 15.38 -15.17
CA TRP A 413 -4.86 15.87 -14.22
C TRP A 413 -6.00 16.63 -14.90
N ASP A 414 -5.71 17.34 -15.98
CA ASP A 414 -6.64 18.21 -16.68
C ASP A 414 -7.61 17.44 -17.61
N GLN A 415 -7.26 16.21 -17.98
CA GLN A 415 -8.15 15.23 -18.64
C GLN A 415 -9.14 14.59 -17.66
N CYS A 416 -8.91 14.78 -16.36
CA CYS A 416 -9.72 14.24 -15.28
C CYS A 416 -10.64 15.31 -14.65
N LEU A 417 -11.00 16.34 -15.42
CA LEU A 417 -11.82 17.47 -14.98
C LEU A 417 -13.22 17.43 -15.59
N GLY A 418 -14.19 18.07 -14.94
CA GLY A 418 -15.58 18.18 -15.42
C GLY A 418 -16.41 16.92 -15.12
N PRO A 419 -17.58 16.71 -15.73
CA PRO A 419 -18.44 15.56 -15.39
C PRO A 419 -17.76 14.21 -15.65
N ALA A 420 -17.72 13.33 -14.63
CA ALA A 420 -17.03 12.04 -14.71
C ALA A 420 -17.49 11.18 -15.90
N ASP A 421 -18.77 11.20 -16.25
CA ASP A 421 -19.31 10.43 -17.37
C ASP A 421 -18.80 10.90 -18.74
N THR A 422 -18.28 12.13 -18.84
CA THR A 422 -17.68 12.69 -20.07
C THR A 422 -16.15 12.55 -20.15
N ARG A 423 -15.51 12.02 -19.10
CA ARG A 423 -14.06 11.80 -19.07
C ARG A 423 -13.69 10.47 -19.69
N ALA A 424 -12.71 10.48 -20.60
CA ALA A 424 -12.26 9.28 -21.28
C ALA A 424 -11.54 8.33 -20.30
N PRO A 425 -11.81 7.01 -20.35
CA PRO A 425 -10.98 6.04 -19.66
C PRO A 425 -9.56 6.06 -20.24
N PHE A 426 -8.56 5.74 -19.43
CA PHE A 426 -7.17 5.71 -19.88
C PHE A 426 -6.43 4.50 -19.32
N VAL A 427 -5.39 4.07 -20.03
CA VAL A 427 -4.50 2.99 -19.56
C VAL A 427 -3.59 3.56 -18.49
N GLN A 428 -3.51 2.89 -17.34
CA GLN A 428 -2.58 3.28 -16.29
C GLN A 428 -1.16 2.89 -16.74
N GLY A 429 -0.29 3.89 -16.94
CA GLY A 429 1.02 3.67 -17.57
C GLY A 429 2.03 2.88 -16.73
N TYR A 430 1.93 2.93 -15.41
CA TYR A 430 2.84 2.28 -14.48
C TYR A 430 2.35 0.89 -14.02
N TRP A 431 1.09 0.77 -13.61
CA TRP A 431 0.50 -0.47 -13.09
C TRP A 431 -0.17 -1.33 -14.18
N GLY A 432 -0.49 -0.75 -15.34
CA GLY A 432 -1.32 -1.40 -16.36
C GLY A 432 -2.82 -1.33 -16.01
N GLY A 433 -3.64 -2.07 -16.76
CA GLY A 433 -5.10 -1.98 -16.64
C GLY A 433 -5.70 -0.65 -17.12
N ILE A 434 -7.03 -0.57 -17.07
CA ILE A 434 -7.83 0.63 -17.38
C ILE A 434 -8.29 1.34 -16.10
N GLU A 435 -8.01 2.64 -16.04
CA GLU A 435 -8.66 3.59 -15.13
C GLU A 435 -9.90 4.18 -15.82
N GLU A 436 -11.05 4.06 -15.18
CA GLU A 436 -12.35 4.48 -15.73
C GLU A 436 -12.58 6.00 -15.59
N ASN A 437 -11.65 6.70 -14.92
CA ASN A 437 -11.61 8.15 -14.82
C ASN A 437 -12.84 8.74 -14.09
N PHE A 438 -13.27 8.08 -13.01
CA PHE A 438 -14.30 8.60 -12.11
C PHE A 438 -13.73 9.55 -11.05
N VAL A 439 -12.44 9.39 -10.71
CA VAL A 439 -11.77 10.19 -9.67
C VAL A 439 -10.62 10.95 -10.30
N GLY A 440 -10.77 12.27 -10.34
CA GLY A 440 -9.72 13.24 -10.58
C GLY A 440 -9.12 13.77 -9.28
N VAL A 441 -8.17 14.70 -9.42
CA VAL A 441 -7.60 15.43 -8.27
C VAL A 441 -8.69 16.25 -7.57
N GLU A 442 -9.72 16.70 -8.30
CA GLU A 442 -10.85 17.44 -7.74
C GLU A 442 -11.69 16.58 -6.77
N GLU A 443 -12.12 15.40 -7.19
CA GLU A 443 -12.86 14.48 -6.30
C GLU A 443 -12.01 14.07 -5.09
N PHE A 444 -10.70 13.88 -5.27
CA PHE A 444 -9.77 13.59 -4.18
C PHE A 444 -9.69 14.72 -3.15
N VAL A 445 -9.55 15.97 -3.60
CA VAL A 445 -9.47 17.13 -2.70
C VAL A 445 -10.77 17.29 -1.93
N GLN A 446 -11.92 17.12 -2.59
CA GLN A 446 -13.23 17.14 -1.92
C GLN A 446 -13.37 16.02 -0.89
N LEU A 447 -12.87 14.81 -1.19
CA LEU A 447 -12.84 13.71 -0.22
C LEU A 447 -12.02 14.09 1.02
N CYS A 448 -10.81 14.65 0.85
CA CYS A 448 -9.97 15.10 1.95
C CYS A 448 -10.71 16.11 2.85
N GLN A 449 -11.34 17.11 2.23
CA GLN A 449 -12.15 18.09 2.96
C GLN A 449 -13.33 17.44 3.71
N ALA A 450 -14.02 16.47 3.08
CA ALA A 450 -15.15 15.77 3.68
C ALA A 450 -14.78 14.85 4.85
N VAL A 451 -13.51 14.43 4.95
CA VAL A 451 -12.98 13.62 6.07
C VAL A 451 -12.15 14.43 7.07
N GLY A 452 -11.96 15.72 6.82
CA GLY A 452 -11.19 16.61 7.72
C GLY A 452 -9.67 16.46 7.62
N ALA A 453 -9.16 15.96 6.48
CA ALA A 453 -7.74 15.82 6.21
C ALA A 453 -7.23 16.90 5.25
N GLU A 454 -5.96 17.28 5.39
CA GLU A 454 -5.29 18.14 4.41
C GLU A 454 -4.92 17.32 3.16
N PRO A 455 -5.24 17.78 1.94
CA PRO A 455 -4.76 17.15 0.71
C PRO A 455 -3.28 17.47 0.47
N LEU A 456 -2.48 16.44 0.21
CA LEU A 456 -1.14 16.53 -0.40
C LEU A 456 -1.23 16.02 -1.84
N VAL A 457 -1.12 16.94 -2.81
CA VAL A 457 -1.24 16.61 -4.24
C VAL A 457 0.15 16.46 -4.86
N CYS A 458 0.44 15.28 -5.41
CA CYS A 458 1.61 15.04 -6.21
C CYS A 458 1.31 15.37 -7.67
N LEU A 459 2.00 16.36 -8.23
CA LEU A 459 1.92 16.69 -9.65
C LEU A 459 2.94 15.88 -10.44
N ARG A 460 2.63 15.63 -11.70
CA ARG A 460 3.53 14.97 -12.65
C ARG A 460 4.73 15.86 -12.95
N TRP A 461 5.95 15.36 -12.78
CA TRP A 461 7.15 16.05 -13.23
C TRP A 461 7.57 15.60 -14.65
N THR A 462 7.56 14.29 -14.92
CA THR A 462 8.07 13.74 -16.19
C THR A 462 7.34 14.32 -17.40
N GLY A 463 8.08 14.96 -18.29
CA GLY A 463 7.55 15.55 -19.53
C GLY A 463 6.76 16.84 -19.35
N LYS A 464 6.77 17.43 -18.14
CA LYS A 464 6.10 18.70 -17.84
C LYS A 464 7.09 19.87 -17.76
N LYS A 465 6.54 21.07 -17.81
CA LYS A 465 7.25 22.34 -17.64
C LYS A 465 6.77 23.04 -16.36
N PRO A 466 7.55 23.98 -15.80
CA PRO A 466 7.11 24.77 -14.65
C PRO A 466 5.74 25.45 -14.82
N ALA A 467 5.39 25.85 -16.04
CA ALA A 467 4.09 26.45 -16.36
C ALA A 467 2.92 25.47 -16.20
N ASP A 468 3.12 24.18 -16.46
CA ASP A 468 2.09 23.15 -16.31
C ASP A 468 1.74 22.95 -14.83
N ALA A 469 2.77 22.87 -13.98
CA ALA A 469 2.60 22.81 -12.53
C ALA A 469 1.94 24.07 -11.96
N ALA A 470 2.31 25.25 -12.47
CA ALA A 470 1.68 26.51 -12.09
C ALA A 470 0.19 26.57 -12.49
N ALA A 471 -0.19 26.00 -13.64
CA ALA A 471 -1.57 25.93 -14.10
C ALA A 471 -2.43 25.00 -13.24
N GLU A 472 -1.87 23.87 -12.78
CA GLU A 472 -2.53 22.99 -11.82
C GLU A 472 -2.79 23.72 -10.49
N VAL A 473 -1.79 24.38 -9.93
CA VAL A 473 -1.97 25.22 -8.73
C VAL A 473 -3.00 26.33 -8.96
N GLU A 474 -3.00 26.99 -10.12
CA GLU A 474 -3.97 28.05 -10.44
C GLU A 474 -5.40 27.51 -10.51
N TYR A 475 -5.60 26.31 -11.06
CA TYR A 475 -6.90 25.66 -11.09
C TYR A 475 -7.44 25.42 -9.68
N PHE A 476 -6.61 24.91 -8.75
CA PHE A 476 -7.06 24.61 -7.39
C PHE A 476 -7.15 25.85 -6.49
N ASN A 477 -6.21 26.79 -6.59
CA ASN A 477 -6.06 27.88 -5.62
C ASN A 477 -6.32 29.28 -6.18
N GLY A 478 -6.33 29.44 -7.51
CA GLY A 478 -6.56 30.72 -8.18
C GLY A 478 -7.96 31.28 -7.91
N GLY A 479 -8.05 32.60 -7.81
CA GLY A 479 -9.33 33.31 -7.68
C GLY A 479 -10.25 33.04 -8.89
N PRO A 480 -11.57 33.22 -8.76
CA PRO A 480 -12.55 32.84 -9.79
C PRO A 480 -12.39 33.57 -11.14
N ASN A 481 -11.55 34.61 -11.19
CA ASN A 481 -11.30 35.40 -12.40
C ASN A 481 -10.02 34.99 -13.14
N THR A 482 -9.20 34.10 -12.59
CA THR A 482 -8.03 33.56 -13.30
C THR A 482 -8.45 32.50 -14.32
N VAL A 483 -7.56 32.12 -15.25
CA VAL A 483 -7.89 31.09 -16.26
C VAL A 483 -8.24 29.77 -15.58
N GLY A 484 -7.40 29.31 -14.64
CA GLY A 484 -7.67 28.13 -13.83
C GLY A 484 -8.95 28.25 -13.00
N GLY A 485 -9.19 29.40 -12.36
CA GLY A 485 -10.37 29.63 -11.52
C GLY A 485 -11.69 29.69 -12.30
N GLN A 486 -11.67 30.23 -13.53
CA GLN A 486 -12.82 30.21 -14.44
C GLN A 486 -13.12 28.77 -14.89
N ARG A 487 -12.09 28.00 -15.26
CA ARG A 487 -12.25 26.57 -15.61
C ARG A 487 -12.82 25.78 -14.43
N ARG A 488 -12.34 26.02 -13.21
CA ARG A 488 -12.87 25.40 -11.98
C ARG A 488 -14.33 25.79 -11.73
N ALA A 489 -14.69 27.05 -11.93
CA ALA A 489 -16.08 27.51 -11.83
C ALA A 489 -17.00 26.86 -12.88
N GLN A 490 -16.53 26.67 -14.12
CA GLN A 490 -17.26 25.96 -15.18
C GLN A 490 -17.50 24.48 -14.83
N ASN A 491 -16.57 23.87 -14.10
CA ASN A 491 -16.73 22.50 -13.60
C ASN A 491 -17.65 22.39 -12.37
N GLY A 492 -18.21 23.50 -11.91
CA GLY A 492 -19.19 23.52 -10.82
C GLY A 492 -18.63 23.98 -9.46
N HIS A 493 -17.33 24.32 -9.36
CA HIS A 493 -16.72 24.75 -8.10
C HIS A 493 -16.07 26.14 -8.19
N ARG A 494 -16.85 27.20 -7.90
CA ARG A 494 -16.37 28.58 -8.06
C ARG A 494 -15.28 28.97 -7.04
N ALA A 495 -15.39 28.55 -5.79
CA ALA A 495 -14.44 28.92 -4.74
C ALA A 495 -13.08 28.19 -4.94
N PRO A 496 -11.94 28.78 -4.54
CA PRO A 496 -10.68 28.05 -4.48
C PRO A 496 -10.75 26.89 -3.47
N TYR A 497 -10.06 25.79 -3.78
CA TYR A 497 -9.90 24.65 -2.88
C TYR A 497 -8.86 24.91 -1.78
N ALA A 498 -7.95 25.87 -1.99
CA ALA A 498 -6.88 26.25 -1.06
C ALA A 498 -5.99 25.06 -0.65
N VAL A 499 -5.61 24.21 -1.63
CA VAL A 499 -4.70 23.08 -1.42
C VAL A 499 -3.34 23.61 -0.98
N LYS A 500 -2.94 23.23 0.24
CA LYS A 500 -1.73 23.78 0.88
C LYS A 500 -0.48 22.99 0.56
N PHE A 501 -0.58 21.66 0.45
CA PHE A 501 0.58 20.79 0.31
C PHE A 501 0.66 20.22 -1.09
N TRP A 502 1.82 20.39 -1.72
CA TRP A 502 2.09 19.95 -3.07
C TRP A 502 3.42 19.23 -3.12
N GLN A 503 3.52 18.19 -3.93
CA GLN A 503 4.76 17.47 -4.20
C GLN A 503 5.06 17.53 -5.71
N ILE A 504 6.32 17.81 -6.06
CA ILE A 504 6.78 17.78 -7.45
C ILE A 504 7.30 16.39 -7.76
N GLY A 505 6.58 15.64 -8.58
CA GLY A 505 6.96 14.32 -9.04
C GLY A 505 6.97 13.24 -7.97
N ASN A 506 7.06 11.98 -8.41
CA ASN A 506 7.12 10.82 -7.52
C ASN A 506 8.40 9.99 -7.75
N GLU A 507 9.24 9.88 -6.71
CA GLU A 507 10.48 9.08 -6.73
C GLU A 507 11.41 9.40 -7.92
N VAL A 508 11.30 10.63 -8.43
CA VAL A 508 12.14 11.18 -9.48
C VAL A 508 13.37 11.84 -8.85
N GLY A 509 14.51 11.71 -9.51
CA GLY A 509 15.78 12.28 -9.05
C GLY A 509 16.84 12.27 -10.15
N GLY A 510 18.01 12.80 -9.83
CA GLY A 510 19.14 12.90 -10.76
C GLY A 510 19.24 14.27 -11.43
N PRO A 511 20.29 14.50 -12.26
CA PRO A 511 20.70 15.86 -12.65
C PRO A 511 19.60 16.70 -13.29
N ALA A 512 18.79 16.12 -14.18
CA ALA A 512 17.69 16.84 -14.82
C ALA A 512 16.58 17.28 -13.84
N TYR A 513 16.31 16.47 -12.81
CA TYR A 513 15.36 16.82 -11.76
C TYR A 513 15.96 17.92 -10.87
N ASP A 514 17.20 17.73 -10.41
CA ASP A 514 17.91 18.67 -9.54
C ASP A 514 18.03 20.08 -10.17
N GLU A 515 18.28 20.14 -11.48
CA GLU A 515 18.37 21.39 -12.24
C GLU A 515 17.01 22.08 -12.44
N SER A 516 15.90 21.33 -12.48
CA SER A 516 14.59 21.86 -12.89
C SER A 516 13.59 22.03 -11.73
N VAL A 517 13.68 21.25 -10.66
CA VAL A 517 12.71 21.23 -9.54
C VAL A 517 12.55 22.61 -8.89
N ARG A 518 13.64 23.38 -8.82
CA ARG A 518 13.60 24.76 -8.33
C ARG A 518 12.68 25.65 -9.17
N ALA A 519 12.78 25.57 -10.49
CA ALA A 519 11.96 26.37 -11.40
C ALA A 519 10.48 26.00 -11.31
N PHE A 520 10.16 24.70 -11.12
CA PHE A 520 8.80 24.25 -10.83
C PHE A 520 8.27 24.87 -9.53
N ALA A 521 9.01 24.72 -8.43
CA ALA A 521 8.60 25.23 -7.14
C ALA A 521 8.43 26.77 -7.14
N GLU A 522 9.29 27.50 -7.86
CA GLU A 522 9.19 28.95 -8.04
C GLU A 522 7.99 29.34 -8.91
N ALA A 523 7.65 28.59 -9.96
CA ALA A 523 6.45 28.84 -10.76
C ALA A 523 5.17 28.62 -9.94
N MET A 524 5.10 27.53 -9.18
CA MET A 524 3.97 27.22 -8.31
C MET A 524 3.77 28.29 -7.21
N ARG A 525 4.86 28.70 -6.54
CA ARG A 525 4.78 29.74 -5.49
C ARG A 525 4.47 31.14 -6.02
N ARG A 526 4.79 31.42 -7.30
CA ARG A 526 4.34 32.66 -7.96
C ARG A 526 2.83 32.67 -8.16
N THR A 527 2.24 31.52 -8.48
CA THR A 527 0.78 31.36 -8.57
C THR A 527 0.11 31.49 -7.21
N ASP A 528 0.64 30.80 -6.19
CA ASP A 528 0.15 30.89 -4.82
C ASP A 528 1.32 30.83 -3.81
N PRO A 529 1.69 31.95 -3.17
CA PRO A 529 2.81 32.00 -2.25
C PRO A 529 2.54 31.28 -0.91
N SER A 530 1.29 30.89 -0.63
CA SER A 530 0.91 30.25 0.63
C SER A 530 1.20 28.75 0.68
N ILE A 531 1.44 28.12 -0.47
CA ILE A 531 1.65 26.67 -0.58
C ILE A 531 2.97 26.21 0.05
N LYS A 532 2.98 24.94 0.44
CA LYS A 532 4.16 24.18 0.84
C LYS A 532 4.47 23.16 -0.25
N VAL A 533 5.64 23.31 -0.86
CA VAL A 533 6.13 22.44 -1.93
C VAL A 533 7.15 21.47 -1.34
N LEU A 534 6.91 20.18 -1.58
CA LEU A 534 7.77 19.05 -1.29
C LEU A 534 8.42 18.59 -2.61
N SER A 535 9.64 18.04 -2.52
CA SER A 535 10.41 17.53 -3.66
C SER A 535 10.98 16.16 -3.35
#